data_AF-A0AAN4WX70-F1
#
_entry.id   AF-A0AAN4WX70-F1
#
_cell.length_a   1.000
_cell.length_b   1.000
_cell.length_c   1.000
_cell.angle_alpha   90.00
_cell.angle_beta   90.00
_cell.angle_gamma   90.00
#
_symmetry.space_group_name_H-M   'P 1'
#
loop_
_entity.id
_entity.type
_entity.pdbx_description
1 polymer ?
#
loop_
_entity_poly.entity_id
_entity_poly.type
_entity_poly.pdbx_seq_one_letter_code
_entity_poly.pdbx_strand_id
1 'polypeptide(L)'
;MPSSRLQRLQALARNTLSLARDRAARALLAPAVALICTPALAALPTMPKPGEAIGGGTVAEGDWLGNMGALMKAGLIILGLIIVGYGFIHVVAGAIAKWRAYTAGKAEKADLVEYFIMAGVLGGFMVIMVTYALETIK
;
A
#
# COMPACT_ATOMS: atom_id res chain seq x y z
N MET A 1 30.16 -66.00 12.26
CA MET A 1 30.02 -64.78 13.09
C MET A 1 30.95 -63.71 12.54
N PRO A 2 30.46 -62.71 11.78
CA PRO A 2 31.33 -61.68 11.21
C PRO A 2 31.82 -60.75 12.32
N SER A 3 33.12 -60.46 12.30
CA SER A 3 33.87 -59.84 13.38
C SER A 3 33.43 -58.39 13.66
N SER A 4 33.29 -58.08 14.95
CA SER A 4 32.85 -56.78 15.52
C SER A 4 33.67 -55.57 15.07
N ARG A 5 34.88 -55.78 14.52
CA ARG A 5 35.74 -54.72 13.97
C ARG A 5 35.23 -54.20 12.62
N LEU A 6 34.66 -55.07 11.78
CA LEU A 6 34.16 -54.68 10.46
C LEU A 6 32.91 -53.80 10.55
N GLN A 7 32.02 -54.09 11.50
CA GLN A 7 30.84 -53.26 11.76
C GLN A 7 31.21 -51.86 12.24
N ARG A 8 32.26 -51.73 13.07
CA ARG A 8 32.75 -50.42 13.55
C ARG A 8 33.37 -49.59 12.42
N LEU A 9 34.11 -50.22 11.52
CA LEU A 9 34.69 -49.53 10.35
C LEU A 9 33.60 -49.07 9.37
N GLN A 10 32.56 -49.87 9.16
CA GLN A 10 31.42 -49.47 8.34
C GLN A 10 30.63 -48.31 8.96
N ALA A 11 30.46 -48.30 10.29
CA ALA A 11 29.82 -47.21 11.01
C ALA A 11 30.63 -45.90 10.92
N LEU A 12 31.95 -45.99 11.07
CA LEU A 12 32.86 -44.83 10.95
C LEU A 12 32.85 -44.25 9.52
N ALA A 13 32.92 -45.11 8.50
CA ALA A 13 32.86 -44.68 7.10
C ALA A 13 31.53 -44.03 6.74
N ARG A 14 30.41 -44.52 7.29
CA ARG A 14 29.08 -43.93 7.04
C ARG A 14 28.93 -42.55 7.68
N ASN A 15 29.48 -42.36 8.88
CA ASN A 15 29.46 -41.07 9.58
C ASN A 15 30.31 -40.01 8.88
N THR A 16 31.52 -40.34 8.41
CA THR A 16 32.37 -39.38 7.69
C THR A 16 31.79 -38.99 6.33
N LEU A 17 31.12 -39.91 5.64
CA LEU A 17 30.46 -39.65 4.37
C LEU A 17 29.26 -38.69 4.52
N SER A 18 28.49 -38.83 5.61
CA SER A 18 27.38 -37.91 5.91
C SER A 18 27.85 -36.48 6.19
N LEU A 19 28.94 -36.33 6.95
CA LEU A 19 29.51 -35.01 7.28
C LEU A 19 30.17 -34.33 6.06
N ALA A 20 30.80 -35.11 5.18
CA ALA A 20 31.36 -34.60 3.93
C ALA A 20 30.26 -34.11 2.98
N ARG A 21 29.13 -34.83 2.91
CA ARG A 21 27.95 -34.45 2.12
C ARG A 21 27.32 -33.15 2.64
N ASP A 22 27.17 -32.99 3.95
CA ASP A 22 26.59 -31.76 4.53
C ASP A 22 27.48 -30.53 4.31
N ARG A 23 28.81 -30.70 4.37
CA ARG A 23 29.75 -29.62 4.03
C ARG A 23 29.76 -29.28 2.55
N ALA A 24 29.68 -30.29 1.68
CA ALA A 24 29.56 -30.07 0.24
C ALA A 24 28.24 -29.36 -0.11
N ALA A 25 27.12 -29.76 0.51
CA ALA A 25 25.84 -29.10 0.33
C ALA A 25 25.89 -27.63 0.78
N ARG A 26 26.51 -27.32 1.93
CA ARG A 26 26.69 -25.94 2.40
C ARG A 26 27.62 -25.12 1.50
N ALA A 27 28.67 -25.73 0.97
CA ALA A 27 29.59 -25.06 0.03
C ALA A 27 28.93 -24.78 -1.33
N LEU A 28 27.98 -25.61 -1.76
CA LEU A 28 27.20 -25.43 -2.99
C LEU A 28 26.06 -24.41 -2.84
N LEU A 29 25.58 -24.17 -1.60
CA LEU A 29 24.58 -23.15 -1.33
C LEU A 29 25.13 -21.72 -1.44
N ALA A 30 26.42 -21.50 -1.13
CA ALA A 30 27.05 -20.19 -1.24
C ALA A 30 27.00 -19.57 -2.65
N PRO A 31 27.39 -20.29 -3.74
CA PRO A 31 27.26 -19.75 -5.09
C PRO A 31 25.81 -19.68 -5.56
N ALA A 32 24.92 -20.56 -5.10
CA ALA A 32 23.49 -20.49 -5.43
C ALA A 32 22.83 -19.23 -4.86
N VAL A 33 23.17 -18.85 -3.62
CA VAL A 33 22.72 -17.59 -3.00
C VAL A 33 23.36 -16.39 -3.69
N ALA A 34 24.64 -16.46 -4.05
CA ALA A 34 25.31 -15.39 -4.80
C ALA A 34 24.69 -15.15 -6.19
N LEU A 35 24.21 -16.21 -6.86
CA LEU A 35 23.49 -16.10 -8.13
C LEU A 35 22.10 -15.49 -7.97
N ILE A 36 21.37 -15.79 -6.90
CA ILE A 36 20.07 -15.17 -6.61
C ILE A 36 20.24 -13.69 -6.25
N CYS A 37 21.35 -13.31 -5.60
CA CYS A 37 21.69 -11.93 -5.25
C CYS A 37 22.48 -11.18 -6.35
N THR A 38 22.40 -11.60 -7.61
CA THR A 38 23.17 -10.95 -8.68
C THR A 38 22.66 -9.53 -9.00
N PRO A 39 23.56 -8.57 -9.25
CA PRO A 39 23.21 -7.19 -9.63
C PRO A 39 22.52 -7.10 -11.01
N ALA A 40 22.47 -8.20 -11.77
CA ALA A 40 21.70 -8.29 -13.00
C ALA A 40 20.18 -8.23 -12.75
N LEU A 41 19.69 -8.65 -11.57
CA LEU A 41 18.29 -8.45 -11.17
C LEU A 41 17.99 -6.99 -10.76
N ALA A 42 19.01 -6.20 -10.43
CA ALA A 42 18.86 -4.77 -10.14
C ALA A 42 18.77 -3.91 -11.40
N ALA A 43 19.12 -4.46 -12.57
CA ALA A 43 19.00 -3.82 -13.88
C ALA A 43 17.69 -4.18 -14.61
N LEU A 44 16.77 -4.90 -13.96
CA LEU A 44 15.41 -5.01 -14.49
C LEU A 44 14.80 -3.61 -14.54
N PRO A 45 13.96 -3.29 -15.54
CA PRO A 45 13.22 -2.05 -15.56
C PRO A 45 12.44 -1.91 -14.25
N THR A 46 12.95 -1.07 -13.35
CA THR A 46 12.33 -0.85 -12.06
C THR A 46 11.00 -0.18 -12.30
N MET A 47 9.97 -0.60 -11.57
CA MET A 47 8.64 0.01 -11.67
C MET A 47 8.77 1.54 -11.64
N PRO A 48 8.00 2.27 -12.46
CA PRO A 48 8.03 3.72 -12.44
C PRO A 48 7.79 4.21 -11.01
N LYS A 49 8.71 5.03 -10.54
CA LYS A 49 8.78 5.54 -9.17
C LYS A 49 7.44 6.21 -8.82
N PRO A 50 6.64 5.64 -7.89
CA PRO A 50 5.42 6.24 -7.41
C PRO A 50 5.81 7.36 -6.46
N GLY A 51 5.92 8.57 -6.99
CA GLY A 51 5.93 9.84 -6.26
C GLY A 51 6.64 9.89 -4.89
N GLU A 52 6.10 10.71 -4.00
CA GLU A 52 6.56 10.81 -2.61
C GLU A 52 6.09 9.60 -1.79
N ALA A 53 6.98 9.10 -0.94
CA ALA A 53 6.67 8.14 0.11
C ALA A 53 5.64 8.68 1.10
N ILE A 54 5.07 7.80 1.92
CA ILE A 54 4.31 8.20 3.11
C ILE A 54 5.29 8.87 4.08
N GLY A 55 5.02 10.12 4.48
CA GLY A 55 5.87 10.91 5.39
C GLY A 55 6.85 11.88 4.70
N GLY A 56 6.59 12.28 3.46
CA GLY A 56 7.31 13.33 2.74
C GLY A 56 8.69 12.95 2.20
N GLY A 57 9.10 11.68 2.34
CA GLY A 57 10.37 11.18 1.81
C GLY A 57 10.32 10.85 0.32
N THR A 58 11.47 10.84 -0.35
CA THR A 58 11.60 10.29 -1.70
C THR A 58 11.90 8.80 -1.63
N VAL A 59 11.12 7.96 -2.32
CA VAL A 59 11.36 6.51 -2.37
C VAL A 59 12.63 6.26 -3.19
N ALA A 60 13.62 5.53 -2.65
CA ALA A 60 14.83 5.17 -3.41
C ALA A 60 14.53 4.11 -4.48
N GLU A 61 15.30 4.09 -5.58
CA GLU A 61 15.17 3.01 -6.57
C GLU A 61 15.54 1.66 -5.96
N GLY A 62 14.62 0.69 -6.04
CA GLY A 62 14.75 -0.63 -5.44
C GLY A 62 14.16 -0.79 -4.03
N ASP A 63 13.65 0.29 -3.42
CA ASP A 63 12.95 0.20 -2.13
C ASP A 63 11.50 -0.25 -2.32
N TRP A 64 11.29 -1.57 -2.35
CA TRP A 64 9.97 -2.19 -2.49
C TRP A 64 8.97 -1.74 -1.41
N LEU A 65 9.41 -1.54 -0.17
CA LEU A 65 8.54 -1.17 0.94
C LEU A 65 8.08 0.29 0.79
N GLY A 66 8.99 1.20 0.44
CA GLY A 66 8.67 2.59 0.12
C GLY A 66 7.74 2.70 -1.10
N ASN A 67 7.95 1.86 -2.11
CA ASN A 67 7.13 1.80 -3.33
C ASN A 67 5.67 1.41 -3.02
N MET A 68 5.48 0.41 -2.17
CA MET A 68 4.15 -0.02 -1.72
C MET A 68 3.46 1.05 -0.87
N GLY A 69 4.21 1.74 0.00
CA GLY A 69 3.68 2.86 0.79
C GLY A 69 3.18 4.01 -0.08
N ALA A 70 3.96 4.42 -1.09
CA ALA A 70 3.55 5.50 -1.99
C ALA A 70 2.33 5.14 -2.85
N LEU A 71 2.20 3.89 -3.30
CA LEU A 71 1.00 3.43 -4.01
C LEU A 71 -0.25 3.43 -3.11
N MET A 72 -0.11 3.05 -1.84
CA MET A 72 -1.20 3.12 -0.87
C MET A 72 -1.62 4.58 -0.61
N LYS A 73 -0.65 5.50 -0.49
CA LYS A 73 -0.90 6.96 -0.40
C LYS A 73 -1.68 7.47 -1.61
N ALA A 74 -1.27 7.13 -2.82
CA ALA A 74 -1.99 7.50 -4.03
C ALA A 74 -3.43 6.95 -4.02
N GLY A 75 -3.63 5.70 -3.58
CA GLY A 75 -4.95 5.10 -3.43
C GLY A 75 -5.86 5.87 -2.45
N LEU A 76 -5.33 6.27 -1.29
CA LEU A 76 -6.08 7.06 -0.30
C LEU A 76 -6.44 8.47 -0.81
N ILE A 77 -5.54 9.12 -1.56
CA ILE A 77 -5.81 10.43 -2.16
C ILE A 77 -6.97 10.33 -3.15
N ILE A 78 -6.96 9.31 -4.02
CA ILE A 78 -8.03 9.07 -5.00
C ILE A 78 -9.36 8.79 -4.27
N LEU A 79 -9.34 7.98 -3.22
CA LEU A 79 -10.53 7.70 -2.41
C LEU A 79 -11.11 8.98 -1.78
N GLY A 80 -10.25 9.83 -1.20
CA GLY A 80 -10.64 11.11 -0.63
C GLY A 80 -11.30 12.02 -1.67
N LEU A 81 -10.75 12.07 -2.89
CA LEU A 81 -11.32 12.87 -3.98
C LEU A 81 -12.72 12.39 -4.40
N ILE A 82 -12.93 11.07 -4.45
CA ILE A 82 -14.24 10.47 -4.77
C ILE A 82 -15.28 10.85 -3.70
N ILE A 83 -14.92 10.79 -2.42
CA ILE A 83 -15.83 11.14 -1.32
C ILE A 83 -16.25 12.60 -1.41
N VAL A 84 -15.30 13.52 -1.65
CA VAL A 84 -15.60 14.95 -1.84
C VAL A 84 -16.53 15.16 -3.03
N GLY A 85 -16.21 14.56 -4.17
CA GLY A 85 -17.04 14.66 -5.37
C GLY A 85 -18.46 14.14 -5.14
N TYR A 86 -18.60 12.99 -4.48
CA TYR A 86 -19.90 12.39 -4.17
C TYR A 86 -20.74 13.26 -3.23
N GLY A 87 -20.15 13.76 -2.14
CA GLY A 87 -20.89 14.61 -1.22
C GLY A 87 -21.25 15.96 -1.84
N PHE A 88 -20.41 16.51 -2.73
CA PHE A 88 -20.76 17.72 -3.48
C PHE A 88 -21.99 17.50 -4.39
N ILE A 89 -22.05 16.39 -5.11
CA ILE A 89 -23.22 16.05 -5.94
C ILE A 89 -24.49 15.98 -5.08
N HIS A 90 -24.43 15.36 -3.90
CA HIS A 90 -25.58 15.29 -2.98
C HIS A 90 -26.03 16.65 -2.47
N VAL A 91 -25.10 17.51 -2.10
CA VAL A 91 -25.40 18.87 -1.65
C VAL A 91 -26.13 19.65 -2.75
N VAL A 92 -25.64 19.59 -3.98
CA VAL A 92 -26.24 20.25 -5.15
C VAL A 92 -27.61 19.65 -5.49
N ALA A 93 -27.74 18.33 -5.49
CA ALA A 93 -29.01 17.65 -5.75
C ALA A 93 -30.09 18.06 -4.72
N GLY A 94 -29.73 18.12 -3.44
CA GLY A 94 -30.63 18.58 -2.38
C GLY A 94 -30.97 20.08 -2.50
N ALA A 95 -30.01 20.91 -2.92
CA ALA A 95 -30.26 22.33 -3.19
C ALA A 95 -31.26 22.52 -4.33
N ILE A 96 -31.14 21.75 -5.41
CA ILE A 96 -32.09 21.76 -6.53
C ILE A 96 -33.47 21.28 -6.07
N ALA A 97 -33.54 20.23 -5.25
CA ALA A 97 -34.82 19.73 -4.72
C ALA A 97 -35.54 20.79 -3.87
N LYS A 98 -34.82 21.49 -2.98
CA LYS A 98 -35.35 22.60 -2.18
C LYS A 98 -35.75 23.80 -3.04
N TRP A 99 -34.96 24.15 -4.05
CA TRP A 99 -35.31 25.21 -5.00
C TRP A 99 -36.62 24.90 -5.72
N ARG A 100 -36.80 23.66 -6.19
CA ARG A 100 -38.04 23.22 -6.84
C ARG A 100 -39.24 23.31 -5.88
N ALA A 101 -39.07 22.93 -4.62
CA ALA A 101 -40.10 23.06 -3.59
C ALA A 101 -40.51 24.52 -3.33
N TYR A 102 -39.54 25.44 -3.32
CA TYR A 102 -39.78 26.87 -3.23
C TYR A 102 -40.55 27.41 -4.44
N THR A 103 -40.13 27.06 -5.66
CA THR A 103 -40.85 27.49 -6.89
C THR A 103 -42.26 26.90 -7.01
N ALA A 104 -42.51 25.75 -6.38
CA ALA A 104 -43.84 25.13 -6.30
C ALA A 104 -44.75 25.75 -5.23
N GLY A 105 -44.29 26.78 -4.50
CA GLY A 105 -45.05 27.45 -3.44
C GLY A 105 -45.26 26.61 -2.18
N LYS A 106 -44.57 25.46 -2.06
CA LYS A 106 -44.72 24.52 -0.94
C LYS A 106 -43.70 24.75 0.19
N ALA A 107 -42.72 25.62 -0.01
CA ALA A 107 -41.65 25.87 0.96
C ALA A 107 -41.47 27.37 1.20
N GLU A 108 -41.23 27.73 2.46
CA GLU A 108 -40.96 29.09 2.87
C GLU A 108 -39.53 29.51 2.46
N LYS A 109 -39.35 30.79 2.12
CA LYS A 109 -38.04 31.34 1.71
C LYS A 109 -36.98 31.15 2.81
N ALA A 110 -37.38 31.17 4.07
CA ALA A 110 -36.50 30.96 5.23
C ALA A 110 -35.84 29.57 5.22
N ASP A 111 -36.60 28.53 4.92
CA ASP A 111 -36.16 27.13 4.88
C ASP A 111 -35.19 26.85 3.71
N LEU A 112 -35.33 27.59 2.60
CA LEU A 112 -34.35 27.55 1.51
C LEU A 112 -33.00 28.14 1.94
N VAL A 113 -33.01 29.30 2.63
CA VAL A 113 -31.78 29.96 3.10
C VAL A 113 -31.09 29.13 4.17
N GLU A 114 -31.84 28.56 5.11
CA GLU A 114 -31.29 27.67 6.13
C GLU A 114 -30.61 26.45 5.51
N TYR A 115 -31.23 25.82 4.51
CA TYR A 115 -30.60 24.73 3.78
C TYR A 115 -29.29 25.18 3.10
N PHE A 116 -29.24 26.35 2.46
CA PHE A 116 -28.01 26.86 1.86
C PHE A 116 -26.90 27.13 2.89
N ILE A 117 -27.24 27.64 4.07
CA ILE A 117 -26.27 27.86 5.16
C ILE A 117 -25.75 26.51 5.66
N MET A 118 -26.64 25.56 5.96
CA MET A 118 -26.26 24.23 6.45
C MET A 118 -25.45 23.44 5.42
N ALA A 119 -25.85 23.50 4.15
CA ALA A 119 -25.11 22.92 3.03
C ALA A 119 -23.72 23.56 2.87
N GLY A 120 -23.63 24.89 3.01
CA GLY A 120 -22.36 25.61 2.97
C GLY A 120 -21.43 25.23 4.12
N VAL A 121 -21.95 25.14 5.34
CA VAL A 121 -21.19 24.74 6.53
C VAL A 121 -20.74 23.27 6.43
N LEU A 122 -21.66 22.34 6.12
CA LEU A 122 -21.32 20.92 5.98
C LEU A 122 -20.40 20.65 4.80
N GLY A 123 -20.65 21.31 3.66
CA GLY A 123 -19.80 21.20 2.47
C GLY A 123 -18.40 21.75 2.74
N GLY A 124 -18.29 22.93 3.33
CA GLY A 124 -17.02 23.53 3.73
C GLY A 124 -16.26 22.67 4.74
N PHE A 125 -16.96 22.17 5.76
CA PHE A 125 -16.40 21.25 6.75
C PHE A 125 -15.86 19.96 6.11
N MET A 126 -16.59 19.38 5.16
CA MET A 126 -16.14 18.18 4.46
C MET A 126 -14.89 18.43 3.62
N VAL A 127 -14.81 19.57 2.93
CA VAL A 127 -13.60 19.97 2.18
C VAL A 127 -12.41 20.10 3.13
N ILE A 128 -12.58 20.80 4.26
CA ILE A 128 -11.52 20.97 5.26
C ILE A 128 -11.04 19.62 5.82
N MET A 129 -11.97 18.71 6.13
CA MET A 129 -11.63 17.38 6.63
C MET A 129 -10.81 16.59 5.62
N VAL A 130 -11.18 16.63 4.33
CA VAL A 130 -10.42 15.93 3.31
C VAL A 130 -9.07 16.60 3.05
N THR A 131 -8.99 17.93 3.00
CA THR A 131 -7.69 18.61 2.86
C THR A 131 -6.76 18.30 4.03
N TYR A 132 -7.29 18.25 5.25
CA TYR A 132 -6.53 17.86 6.43
C TYR A 132 -6.05 16.40 6.36
N ALA A 133 -6.91 15.48 5.91
CA ALA A 133 -6.52 14.09 5.69
C ALA A 133 -5.41 13.97 4.63
N LEU A 134 -5.49 14.73 3.54
CA LEU A 134 -4.46 14.78 2.50
C LEU A 134 -3.14 15.35 3.02
N GLU A 135 -3.19 16.37 3.88
CA GLU A 135 -1.99 16.94 4.53
C GLU A 135 -1.37 15.98 5.55
N THR A 136 -2.19 15.23 6.29
CA THR A 136 -1.70 14.24 7.27
C THR A 136 -1.02 13.06 6.59
N ILE A 137 -1.45 12.71 5.38
CA ILE A 137 -0.87 11.62 4.58
C ILE A 137 0.44 12.05 3.87
N LYS A 138 0.75 13.36 3.83
CA LYS A 138 2.03 13.83 3.27
C LYS A 138 3.19 13.17 4.00
#